data_AF-A0A1E9JKJ7-F1
#
_entry.id   AF-A0A1E9JKJ7-F1
#
_cell.length_a   1.000
_cell.length_b   1.000
_cell.length_c   1.000
_cell.angle_alpha   90.00
_cell.angle_beta   90.00
_cell.angle_gamma   90.00
#
_symmetry.space_group_name_H-M   'P 1'
#
loop_
_entity.id
_entity.type
_entity.pdbx_description
1 polymer ?
#
loop_
_entity_poly.entity_id
_entity_poly.type
_entity_poly.pdbx_seq_one_letter_code
_entity_poly.pdbx_strand_id
1 'polypeptide(L)'
;MIFNIGFAALGYEDLNKEHWAYSSVENLVKKGIIKENSYKFNGEDPVSRYEFAYDLSKMLDKIELEKANKEDLNILEALILEFSKELNKIGFDTETYNSKIDNINETVELLKKRVNENEIIIDQLKSRIEKLENKK
;
A
#
# COMPACT_ATOMS: atom_id res chain seq x y z
N MET A 1 11.49 10.96 -50.28
CA MET A 1 12.14 11.62 -49.13
C MET A 1 11.86 10.75 -47.92
N ILE A 2 12.80 9.87 -47.56
CA ILE A 2 12.64 8.97 -46.40
C ILE A 2 13.00 9.80 -45.18
N PHE A 3 12.04 10.09 -44.32
CA PHE A 3 12.31 10.71 -43.03
C PHE A 3 13.04 9.69 -42.16
N ASN A 4 14.34 9.89 -42.00
CA ASN A 4 15.14 9.24 -40.98
C ASN A 4 14.69 9.86 -39.65
N ILE A 5 13.75 9.23 -38.95
CA ILE A 5 13.47 9.55 -37.56
C ILE A 5 14.69 9.04 -36.80
N GLY A 6 15.69 9.91 -36.64
CA GLY A 6 16.72 9.70 -35.65
C GLY A 6 16.00 9.52 -34.32
N PHE A 7 16.05 8.30 -33.78
CA PHE A 7 15.60 8.01 -32.43
C PHE A 7 16.50 8.84 -31.52
N ALA A 8 16.09 10.08 -31.27
CA ALA A 8 16.71 10.90 -30.25
C ALA A 8 16.69 10.04 -28.99
N ALA A 9 17.86 9.90 -28.37
CA ALA A 9 18.02 9.21 -27.11
C ALA A 9 17.25 9.98 -26.01
N LEU A 10 15.93 9.86 -26.01
CA LEU A 10 15.08 10.28 -24.91
C LEU A 10 15.26 9.19 -23.86
N GLY A 11 16.25 9.40 -23.00
CA GLY A 11 16.38 8.63 -21.77
C GLY A 11 15.11 8.79 -20.93
N TYR A 12 14.94 7.90 -19.97
CA TYR A 12 13.85 7.98 -19.02
C TYR A 12 13.96 9.24 -18.15
N GLU A 13 12.82 9.86 -17.84
CA GLU A 13 12.74 11.12 -17.08
C GLU A 13 13.22 10.94 -15.63
N ASP A 14 12.92 9.80 -15.03
CA ASP A 14 13.18 9.47 -13.63
C ASP A 14 14.16 8.30 -13.43
N LEU A 15 14.77 7.82 -14.51
CA LEU A 15 15.69 6.68 -14.46
C LEU A 15 16.97 6.96 -15.26
N ASN A 16 18.01 7.39 -14.54
CA ASN A 16 19.32 7.67 -15.13
C ASN A 16 20.08 6.37 -15.50
N LYS A 17 21.06 6.47 -16.40
CA LYS A 17 21.83 5.33 -16.92
C LYS A 17 22.71 4.60 -15.89
N GLU A 18 23.05 5.27 -14.79
CA GLU A 18 23.89 4.72 -13.72
C GLU A 18 23.05 3.99 -12.66
N HIS A 19 21.73 4.12 -12.70
CA HIS A 19 20.81 3.48 -11.75
C HIS A 19 20.84 1.96 -11.91
N TRP A 20 20.89 1.23 -10.79
CA TRP A 20 20.98 -0.24 -10.76
C TRP A 20 19.86 -0.93 -11.57
N ALA A 21 18.67 -0.31 -11.61
CA ALA A 21 17.51 -0.84 -12.33
C ALA A 21 17.48 -0.49 -13.83
N TYR A 22 18.33 0.43 -14.32
CA TYR A 22 18.25 0.96 -15.68
C TYR A 22 18.28 -0.12 -16.74
N SER A 23 19.28 -1.01 -16.68
CA SER A 23 19.44 -2.11 -17.65
C SER A 23 18.25 -3.08 -17.63
N SER A 24 17.74 -3.40 -16.44
CA SER A 24 16.59 -4.27 -16.27
C SER A 24 15.32 -3.65 -16.86
N VAL A 25 15.04 -2.39 -16.54
CA VAL A 25 13.89 -1.66 -17.06
C VAL A 25 13.98 -1.50 -18.57
N GLU A 26 15.15 -1.16 -19.11
CA GLU A 26 15.36 -1.05 -20.55
C GLU A 26 15.09 -2.37 -21.27
N ASN A 27 15.52 -3.50 -20.70
CA ASN A 27 15.23 -4.82 -21.24
C ASN A 27 13.73 -5.14 -21.20
N LEU A 28 13.02 -4.81 -20.12
CA LEU A 28 11.58 -5.04 -19.99
C LEU A 28 10.75 -4.19 -20.97
N VAL A 29 11.18 -2.94 -21.22
CA VAL A 29 10.58 -2.06 -22.22
C VAL A 29 10.83 -2.59 -23.63
N LYS A 30 12.07 -2.97 -23.96
CA LYS A 30 12.42 -3.59 -25.27
C LYS A 30 11.60 -4.86 -25.56
N LYS A 31 11.25 -5.61 -24.51
CA LYS A 31 10.40 -6.82 -24.60
C LYS A 31 8.90 -6.53 -24.65
N GLY A 32 8.46 -5.28 -24.55
CA GLY A 32 7.04 -4.90 -24.51
C GLY A 32 6.30 -5.41 -23.26
N ILE A 33 7.05 -5.75 -22.21
CA ILE A 33 6.50 -6.21 -20.93
C ILE A 33 5.90 -5.01 -20.20
N ILE A 34 6.67 -3.94 -20.06
CA ILE A 34 6.24 -2.63 -19.57
C ILE A 34 5.84 -1.78 -20.78
N LYS A 35 4.65 -1.16 -20.74
CA LYS A 35 4.18 -0.26 -21.80
C LYS A 35 4.61 1.18 -21.49
N GLU A 36 5.26 1.81 -22.45
CA GLU A 36 5.64 3.21 -22.41
C GLU A 36 4.42 4.08 -22.75
N ASN A 37 3.95 4.90 -21.80
CA ASN A 37 3.06 6.03 -22.13
C ASN A 37 3.65 7.38 -21.73
N SER A 38 4.77 7.42 -20.99
CA SER A 38 5.20 8.65 -20.32
C SER A 38 6.70 8.82 -20.07
N TYR A 39 7.58 7.89 -20.51
CA TYR A 39 9.03 7.93 -20.23
C TYR A 39 9.41 8.09 -18.73
N LYS A 40 8.43 7.93 -17.83
CA LYS A 40 8.52 8.12 -16.39
C LYS A 40 7.89 6.92 -15.70
N PHE A 41 8.63 6.26 -14.81
CA PHE A 41 8.20 5.03 -14.12
C PHE A 41 7.61 5.29 -12.73
N ASN A 42 7.88 6.46 -12.17
CA ASN A 42 7.66 6.85 -10.79
C ASN A 42 8.22 5.80 -9.81
N GLY A 43 9.50 5.42 -9.97
CA GLY A 43 10.11 4.34 -9.18
C GLY A 43 10.15 4.59 -7.66
N GLU A 44 10.03 5.85 -7.24
CA GLU A 44 9.97 6.25 -5.82
C GLU A 44 8.54 6.23 -5.26
N ASP A 45 7.51 6.08 -6.10
CA ASP A 45 6.13 6.04 -5.63
C ASP A 45 5.85 4.71 -4.92
N PRO A 46 5.17 4.73 -3.76
CA PRO A 46 4.81 3.51 -3.08
C PRO A 46 3.77 2.72 -3.87
N VAL A 47 4.03 1.43 -4.08
CA VAL A 47 3.05 0.47 -4.61
C VAL A 47 2.41 -0.31 -3.47
N SER A 48 1.11 -0.56 -3.54
CA SER A 48 0.49 -1.50 -2.61
C SER A 48 0.97 -2.93 -2.90
N ARG A 49 0.97 -3.79 -1.87
CA ARG A 49 1.33 -5.21 -2.04
C ARG A 49 0.45 -5.91 -3.07
N TYR A 50 -0.82 -5.50 -3.19
CA TYR A 50 -1.79 -6.06 -4.13
C TYR A 50 -1.53 -5.60 -5.57
N GLU A 51 -1.18 -4.33 -5.78
CA GLU A 51 -0.79 -3.82 -7.10
C GLU A 51 0.50 -4.51 -7.56
N PHE A 52 1.50 -4.61 -6.69
CA PHE A 52 2.73 -5.35 -7.00
C PHE A 52 2.45 -6.81 -7.36
N ALA A 53 1.58 -7.50 -6.62
CA ALA A 53 1.20 -8.89 -6.92
C ALA A 53 0.53 -9.03 -8.30
N TYR A 54 -0.41 -8.13 -8.59
CA TYR A 54 -1.15 -8.12 -9.84
C TYR A 54 -0.23 -7.88 -11.02
N ASP A 55 0.63 -6.85 -10.96
CA ASP A 55 1.56 -6.53 -12.04
C ASP A 55 2.63 -7.60 -12.21
N LEU A 56 3.13 -8.19 -11.12
CA LEU A 56 4.03 -9.34 -11.18
C LEU A 56 3.36 -10.53 -11.89
N SER A 57 2.11 -10.88 -11.54
CA SER A 57 1.38 -11.98 -12.19
C SER A 57 1.25 -11.76 -13.71
N LYS A 58 0.93 -10.54 -14.13
CA LYS A 58 0.86 -10.16 -15.55
C LYS A 58 2.22 -10.21 -16.24
N MET A 59 3.29 -9.90 -15.51
CA MET A 59 4.65 -10.00 -16.02
C MET A 59 5.00 -11.46 -16.31
N LEU A 60 4.64 -12.38 -15.41
CA LEU A 60 4.89 -13.81 -15.54
C LEU A 60 4.14 -14.45 -16.71
N ASP A 61 2.90 -14.03 -16.95
CA ASP A 61 2.12 -14.46 -18.12
C ASP A 61 2.83 -14.12 -19.45
N LYS A 62 3.70 -13.09 -19.45
CA LYS A 62 4.47 -12.65 -20.62
C LYS A 62 5.87 -13.26 -20.70
N ILE A 63 6.34 -13.93 -19.66
CA ILE A 63 7.62 -14.65 -19.71
C ILE A 63 7.38 -15.93 -20.49
N GLU A 64 8.15 -16.17 -21.55
CA GLU A 64 8.22 -17.48 -22.18
C GLU A 64 8.85 -18.46 -21.19
N LEU A 65 8.02 -19.10 -20.37
CA LEU A 65 8.43 -20.05 -19.34
C LEU A 65 9.30 -21.17 -19.93
N GLU A 66 9.14 -21.50 -21.22
CA GLU A 66 9.96 -22.49 -21.92
C GLU A 66 11.43 -22.08 -22.12
N LYS A 67 11.77 -20.79 -22.01
CA LYS A 67 13.17 -20.29 -22.10
C LYS A 67 13.82 -20.07 -20.73
N ALA A 68 13.04 -20.06 -19.65
CA ALA A 68 13.57 -19.99 -18.30
C ALA A 68 14.09 -21.37 -17.89
N ASN A 69 15.23 -21.41 -17.20
CA ASN A 69 15.71 -22.69 -16.68
C ASN A 69 14.73 -23.18 -15.58
N LYS A 70 14.62 -24.50 -15.40
CA LYS A 70 13.66 -25.11 -14.48
C LYS A 70 13.88 -24.70 -13.01
N GLU A 71 15.11 -24.33 -12.64
CA GLU A 71 15.47 -23.94 -11.28
C GLU A 71 14.95 -22.53 -10.94
N ASP A 72 15.15 -21.57 -11.85
CA ASP A 72 14.62 -20.21 -11.74
C ASP A 72 13.09 -20.22 -11.68
N LEU A 73 12.45 -21.11 -12.45
CA LEU A 73 11.00 -21.28 -12.43
C LEU A 73 10.50 -21.81 -11.08
N ASN A 74 11.18 -22.78 -10.49
CA ASN A 74 10.80 -23.32 -9.18
C ASN A 74 10.97 -22.28 -8.06
N ILE A 75 12.05 -21.49 -8.10
CA ILE A 75 12.28 -20.38 -7.15
C ILE A 75 11.17 -19.34 -7.29
N LEU A 76 10.80 -19.01 -8.53
CA LEU A 76 9.75 -18.05 -8.82
C LEU A 76 8.37 -18.53 -8.37
N GLU A 77 8.04 -19.80 -8.64
CA GLU A 77 6.80 -20.43 -8.16
C GLU A 77 6.72 -20.45 -6.63
N ALA A 78 7.81 -20.79 -5.95
CA ALA A 78 7.88 -20.74 -4.49
C ALA A 78 7.64 -19.32 -3.96
N LEU A 79 8.27 -18.31 -4.55
CA LEU A 79 8.10 -16.91 -4.16
C LEU A 79 6.65 -16.43 -4.35
N ILE A 80 5.99 -16.81 -5.45
CA ILE A 80 4.58 -16.48 -5.70
C ILE A 80 3.67 -17.15 -4.66
N LEU A 81 3.92 -18.42 -4.34
CA LEU A 81 3.13 -19.16 -3.35
C LEU A 81 3.28 -18.57 -1.95
N GLU A 82 4.50 -18.20 -1.55
CA GLU A 82 4.76 -17.54 -0.28
C GLU A 82 4.11 -16.15 -0.22
N PHE A 83 4.22 -15.37 -1.29
CA PHE A 83 3.61 -14.06 -1.35
C PHE A 83 2.08 -14.13 -1.30
N SER A 84 1.47 -15.07 -2.04
CA SER A 84 0.02 -15.34 -1.97
C SER A 84 -0.43 -15.76 -0.57
N LYS A 85 0.35 -16.59 0.14
CA LYS A 85 0.07 -16.94 1.54
C LYS A 85 0.11 -15.71 2.44
N GLU A 86 1.09 -14.84 2.29
CA GLU A 86 1.16 -13.64 3.11
C GLU A 86 0.09 -12.60 2.77
N LEU A 87 -0.35 -12.50 1.51
CA LEU A 87 -1.56 -11.73 1.17
C LEU A 87 -2.81 -12.31 1.85
N ASN A 88 -2.98 -13.63 1.83
CA ASN A 88 -4.11 -14.29 2.50
C ASN A 88 -4.06 -14.11 4.02
N LYS A 89 -2.87 -14.15 4.63
CA LYS A 89 -2.68 -13.91 6.07
C LYS A 89 -3.04 -12.49 6.48
N ILE A 90 -2.70 -11.50 5.64
CA ILE A 90 -3.15 -10.11 5.83
C ILE A 90 -4.67 -10.00 5.66
N GLY A 91 -5.24 -10.70 4.68
CA GLY A 91 -6.68 -10.80 4.47
C GLY A 91 -7.45 -11.52 5.59
N PHE A 92 -6.78 -12.35 6.40
CA PHE A 92 -7.37 -13.00 7.57
C PHE A 92 -7.30 -12.13 8.82
N ASP A 93 -6.24 -11.34 8.97
CA ASP A 93 -6.09 -10.43 10.12
C ASP A 93 -7.06 -9.25 10.08
N THR A 94 -7.71 -8.95 8.95
CA THR A 94 -8.77 -7.93 8.91
C THR A 94 -9.92 -8.24 9.86
N GLU A 95 -10.27 -9.50 10.11
CA GLU A 95 -11.31 -9.85 11.09
C GLU A 95 -10.87 -9.54 12.53
N THR A 96 -9.60 -9.85 12.85
CA THR A 96 -8.96 -9.48 14.12
C THR A 96 -8.90 -7.97 14.29
N TYR A 97 -8.52 -7.22 13.24
CA TYR A 97 -8.46 -5.77 13.26
C TYR A 97 -9.85 -5.14 13.36
N ASN A 98 -10.84 -5.64 12.63
CA ASN A 98 -12.22 -5.19 12.73
C ASN A 98 -12.77 -5.44 14.14
N SER A 99 -12.53 -6.62 14.71
CA SER A 99 -12.90 -6.92 16.10
C SER A 99 -12.23 -5.97 17.09
N LYS A 100 -10.95 -5.63 16.89
CA LYS A 100 -10.25 -4.64 17.73
C LYS A 100 -10.84 -3.23 17.55
N ILE A 101 -11.21 -2.84 16.33
CA ILE A 101 -11.87 -1.56 16.03
C ILE A 101 -13.25 -1.49 16.69
N ASP A 102 -14.04 -2.56 16.64
CA ASP A 102 -15.35 -2.64 17.28
C ASP A 102 -15.24 -2.50 18.80
N ASN A 103 -14.31 -3.23 19.43
CA ASN A 103 -14.02 -3.10 20.86
C ASN A 103 -13.55 -1.67 21.24
N ILE A 104 -12.75 -1.03 20.38
CA ILE A 104 -12.33 0.36 20.57
C ILE A 104 -13.53 1.29 20.49
N ASN A 105 -14.42 1.11 19.51
CA ASN A 105 -15.63 1.92 19.35
C ASN A 105 -16.56 1.78 20.56
N GLU A 106 -16.79 0.56 21.05
CA GLU A 106 -17.55 0.32 22.28
C GLU A 106 -16.92 1.02 23.49
N THR A 107 -15.60 0.92 23.63
CA THR A 107 -14.86 1.60 24.70
C THR A 107 -15.02 3.12 24.60
N VAL A 108 -14.94 3.68 23.40
CA VAL A 108 -15.11 5.12 23.15
C VAL A 108 -16.53 5.58 23.52
N GLU A 109 -17.56 4.82 23.17
CA GLU A 109 -18.95 5.15 23.54
C GLU A 109 -19.17 5.12 25.06
N LEU A 110 -18.60 4.13 25.75
CA LEU A 110 -18.64 4.07 27.21
C LEU A 110 -17.92 5.27 27.84
N LEU A 111 -16.76 5.67 27.30
CA LEU A 111 -16.02 6.83 27.79
C LEU A 111 -16.80 8.14 27.57
N LYS A 112 -17.42 8.33 26.39
CA LYS A 112 -18.28 9.49 26.12
C LYS A 112 -19.42 9.59 27.13
N LYS A 113 -20.08 8.48 27.44
CA LYS A 113 -21.15 8.44 28.45
C LYS A 113 -20.66 8.88 29.82
N ARG A 114 -19.51 8.36 30.27
CA ARG A 114 -18.91 8.75 31.57
C ARG A 114 -18.51 10.22 31.61
N VAL A 115 -17.99 10.76 30.50
CA VAL A 115 -17.66 12.19 30.41
C VAL A 115 -18.92 13.04 30.59
N ASN A 116 -20.00 12.71 29.89
CA ASN A 116 -21.27 13.42 30.03
C ASN A 116 -21.87 13.32 31.45
N GLU A 117 -21.80 12.14 32.09
CA GLU A 117 -22.20 11.96 33.49
C GLU A 117 -21.37 12.84 34.43
N ASN A 118 -20.05 12.91 34.22
CA ASN A 118 -19.17 13.75 35.01
C ASN A 118 -19.48 15.25 34.83
N GLU A 119 -19.79 15.69 33.60
CA GLU A 119 -20.19 17.08 33.33
C GLU A 119 -21.45 17.46 34.13
N ILE A 120 -22.46 16.59 34.15
CA ILE A 120 -23.69 16.81 34.95
C ILE A 120 -23.36 16.92 36.44
N ILE A 121 -22.51 16.03 36.97
CA ILE A 121 -22.10 16.05 38.38
C ILE A 121 -21.35 17.35 38.69
N ILE A 122 -20.44 17.78 37.82
CA ILE A 122 -19.69 19.02 37.98
C ILE A 122 -20.65 20.22 38.07
N ASP A 123 -21.66 20.28 37.21
CA ASP A 123 -22.63 21.38 37.23
C ASP A 123 -23.49 21.38 38.49
N GLN A 124 -23.90 20.20 38.96
CA GLN A 124 -24.60 20.06 40.24
C GLN A 124 -23.73 20.51 41.42
N LEU A 125 -22.44 20.16 41.42
CA LEU A 125 -21.49 20.58 42.45
C LEU A 125 -21.27 22.09 42.42
N LYS A 126 -21.12 22.71 41.25
CA LYS A 126 -21.03 24.16 41.10
C LYS A 126 -22.25 24.87 41.69
N SER A 127 -23.46 24.43 41.34
CA SER A 127 -24.70 25.00 41.90
C SER A 127 -24.78 24.86 43.42
N ARG A 128 -24.30 23.74 43.98
CA ARG A 128 -24.24 23.55 45.44
C ARG A 128 -23.24 24.49 46.10
N ILE A 129 -22.08 24.71 45.49
CA ILE A 129 -21.06 25.63 45.99
C ILE A 129 -21.61 27.07 46.01
N GLU A 130 -22.22 27.56 44.93
CA GLU A 130 -22.83 28.90 44.89
C GLU A 130 -23.86 29.11 46.01
N LYS A 131 -24.70 28.10 46.27
CA LYS A 131 -25.70 28.16 47.37
C LYS A 131 -25.06 28.22 48.75
N LEU A 132 -23.88 27.63 48.92
CA LEU A 132 -23.15 27.64 50.18
C LEU A 132 -22.39 28.96 50.38
N GLU A 133 -21.82 29.51 49.31
CA GLU A 133 -21.13 30.80 49.33
C GLU A 133 -22.09 31.95 49.65
N ASN A 134 -23.30 31.94 49.07
CA ASN A 134 -24.33 32.96 49.32
C ASN A 134 -25.01 32.86 50.70
N LYS A 135 -24.67 31.85 51.53
CA LYS A 135 -25.21 31.67 52.89
C LYS A 135 -24.30 32.21 54.00
N LYS A 136 -23.09 32.67 53.67
CA LYS A 136 -22.19 33.37 54.58
C LYS A 136 -22.36 34.88 54.45
#